data_AF-A0A816E1I4-F1
#
_entry.id   AF-A0A816E1I4-F1
#
_cell.length_a   1.000
_cell.length_b   1.000
_cell.length_c   1.000
_cell.angle_alpha   90.00
_cell.angle_beta   90.00
_cell.angle_gamma   90.00
#
_symmetry.space_group_name_H-M   'P 1'
#
loop_
_entity.id
_entity.type
_entity.pdbx_description
1 polymer ?
#
loop_
_entity_poly.entity_id
_entity_poly.type
_entity_poly.pdbx_seq_one_letter_code
_entity_poly.pdbx_strand_id
1 'polypeptide(L)'
;MFKGKFYYCEGPLARNVTTKQHCEGLSDHEWKNQQYNFDNLGQALLALFVLSSKDGWVQIMYNGIDAVDVDVQPRKNYDESKLLYFISFLLLVGFFVLNMFVGVVVENFHKCRAEQEREEKARRTAKRARKIEAKRRRMRELPYYAHFSPWRRKLHDVCNSKYFDLIIAAVIGLNVVTMSLEFYLMPQ
;
A
#
# COMPACT_ATOMS: atom_id res chain seq x y z
N MET A 1 4.69 -8.22 -35.63
CA MET A 1 5.96 -8.19 -34.88
C MET A 1 6.33 -9.57 -34.34
N PHE A 2 5.49 -10.20 -33.50
CA PHE A 2 5.85 -11.45 -32.80
C PHE A 2 5.00 -12.69 -33.11
N LYS A 3 3.88 -12.53 -33.82
CA LYS A 3 2.97 -13.63 -34.18
C LYS A 3 3.71 -14.77 -34.89
N GLY A 4 3.59 -15.98 -34.35
CA GLY A 4 4.17 -17.21 -34.87
C GLY A 4 5.67 -17.37 -34.60
N LYS A 5 6.33 -16.41 -33.94
CA LYS A 5 7.80 -16.40 -33.75
C LYS A 5 8.25 -16.89 -32.37
N PHE A 6 7.31 -17.21 -31.49
CA PHE A 6 7.58 -17.63 -30.10
C PHE A 6 7.64 -19.15 -29.95
N TYR A 7 7.77 -19.88 -31.06
CA TYR A 7 7.93 -21.32 -31.01
C TYR A 7 9.40 -21.71 -30.79
N TYR A 8 9.62 -22.85 -30.16
CA TYR A 8 10.94 -23.41 -29.91
C TYR A 8 10.87 -24.94 -29.90
N CYS A 9 11.98 -25.58 -30.27
CA CYS A 9 12.16 -27.01 -30.13
C CYS A 9 12.53 -27.38 -28.68
N GLU A 10 11.79 -28.29 -28.07
CA GLU A 10 12.08 -28.90 -26.78
C GLU A 10 12.56 -30.35 -27.00
N GLY A 11 13.72 -30.71 -26.46
CA GLY A 11 14.29 -32.05 -26.60
C GLY A 11 15.81 -32.12 -26.36
N PRO A 12 16.39 -33.33 -26.29
CA PRO A 12 17.83 -33.53 -26.12
C PRO A 12 18.59 -33.12 -27.40
N LEU A 13 19.54 -32.18 -27.30
CA LEU A 13 20.26 -31.57 -28.44
C LEU A 13 19.51 -30.46 -29.20
N ALA A 14 18.49 -29.83 -28.58
CA ALA A 14 17.78 -28.68 -29.17
C ALA A 14 18.69 -27.52 -29.65
N ARG A 15 19.93 -27.41 -29.15
CA ARG A 15 20.93 -26.42 -29.61
C ARG A 15 21.37 -26.62 -31.07
N ASN A 16 21.29 -27.83 -31.61
CA ASN A 16 21.70 -28.14 -32.98
C ASN A 16 20.54 -28.03 -33.99
N VAL A 17 19.32 -27.79 -33.50
CA VAL A 17 18.11 -27.65 -34.32
C VAL A 17 17.95 -26.19 -34.74
N THR A 18 17.68 -25.95 -36.02
CA THR A 18 17.57 -24.59 -36.58
C THR A 18 16.19 -24.27 -37.13
N THR A 19 15.38 -25.27 -37.46
CA THR A 19 14.06 -25.12 -38.09
C THR A 19 13.06 -26.10 -37.48
N LYS A 20 11.78 -25.79 -37.59
CA LYS A 20 10.68 -26.65 -37.17
C LYS A 20 10.74 -28.04 -37.80
N GLN A 21 10.95 -28.11 -39.12
CA GLN A 21 11.03 -29.39 -39.83
C GLN A 21 12.16 -30.29 -39.30
N HIS A 22 13.31 -29.69 -38.92
CA HIS A 22 14.40 -30.42 -38.31
C HIS A 22 14.03 -30.92 -36.89
N CYS A 23 13.29 -30.11 -36.12
CA CYS A 23 12.77 -30.53 -34.81
C CYS A 23 11.80 -31.70 -34.93
N GLU A 24 10.79 -31.60 -35.81
CA GLU A 24 9.74 -32.60 -36.01
C GLU A 24 10.27 -33.89 -36.65
N GLY A 25 11.44 -33.85 -37.31
CA GLY A 25 12.11 -35.02 -37.86
C GLY A 25 12.85 -35.88 -36.83
N LEU A 26 13.01 -35.40 -35.58
CA LEU A 26 13.69 -36.12 -34.50
C LEU A 26 12.65 -36.77 -33.58
N SER A 27 12.85 -38.03 -33.18
CA SER A 27 11.86 -38.80 -32.41
C SER A 27 11.58 -38.25 -31.00
N ASP A 28 12.59 -37.64 -30.37
CA ASP A 28 12.53 -37.19 -28.97
C ASP A 28 12.41 -35.67 -28.83
N HIS A 29 11.87 -34.99 -29.85
CA HIS A 29 11.74 -33.53 -29.87
C HIS A 29 10.29 -33.09 -30.14
N GLU A 30 9.91 -31.97 -29.55
CA GLU A 30 8.58 -31.38 -29.74
C GLU A 30 8.69 -29.88 -30.05
N TRP A 31 8.00 -29.43 -31.08
CA TRP A 31 7.93 -28.01 -31.45
C TRP A 31 6.83 -27.30 -30.66
N LYS A 32 7.20 -26.65 -29.57
CA LYS A 32 6.26 -26.02 -28.62
C LYS A 32 6.22 -24.51 -28.77
N ASN A 33 5.08 -23.94 -28.40
CA ASN A 33 4.92 -22.50 -28.27
C ASN A 33 5.20 -22.07 -26.83
N GLN A 34 5.71 -20.85 -26.64
CA GLN A 34 5.82 -20.25 -25.32
C GLN A 34 4.43 -20.00 -24.71
N GLN A 35 4.32 -20.20 -23.39
CA GLN A 35 3.06 -20.01 -22.66
C GLN A 35 2.48 -18.60 -22.85
N TYR A 36 3.35 -17.59 -22.84
CA TYR A 36 3.01 -16.20 -23.11
C TYR A 36 3.51 -15.82 -24.51
N ASN A 37 2.60 -15.69 -25.46
CA ASN A 37 2.90 -15.40 -26.87
C ASN A 37 1.94 -14.34 -27.45
N PHE A 38 2.13 -14.00 -28.72
CA PHE A 38 1.40 -12.93 -29.41
C PHE A 38 0.65 -13.43 -30.65
N ASP A 39 0.17 -14.68 -30.62
CA ASP A 39 -0.43 -15.31 -31.81
C ASP A 39 -1.87 -14.88 -32.08
N ASN A 40 -2.59 -14.56 -31.01
CA ASN A 40 -3.94 -14.02 -31.04
C ASN A 40 -4.12 -12.91 -30.00
N LEU A 41 -5.21 -12.16 -30.11
CA LEU A 41 -5.47 -11.01 -29.26
C LEU A 41 -5.53 -11.38 -27.76
N GLY A 42 -6.17 -12.49 -27.40
CA GLY A 42 -6.30 -12.91 -26.01
C GLY A 42 -4.96 -13.25 -25.37
N GLN A 43 -4.13 -14.04 -26.07
CA GLN A 43 -2.78 -14.38 -25.61
C GLN A 43 -1.88 -13.15 -25.54
N ALA A 44 -1.98 -12.24 -26.52
CA ALA A 44 -1.25 -10.98 -26.48
C ALA A 44 -1.65 -10.13 -25.26
N LEU A 45 -2.95 -10.01 -24.95
CA LEU A 45 -3.40 -9.29 -23.76
C LEU A 45 -2.90 -9.93 -22.46
N LEU A 46 -2.89 -11.27 -22.39
CA LEU A 46 -2.34 -11.99 -21.24
C LEU A 46 -0.83 -11.74 -21.09
N ALA A 47 -0.07 -11.83 -22.18
CA ALA A 47 1.36 -11.53 -22.17
C ALA A 47 1.64 -10.07 -21.77
N LEU A 48 0.87 -9.11 -22.29
CA LEU A 48 0.98 -7.69 -21.93
C LEU A 48 0.58 -7.42 -20.47
N PHE A 49 -0.40 -8.16 -19.93
CA PHE A 49 -0.78 -8.07 -18.52
C PHE A 49 0.37 -8.54 -17.62
N VAL A 50 0.98 -9.70 -17.91
CA VAL A 50 2.15 -10.22 -17.18
C VAL A 50 3.36 -9.30 -17.34
N LEU A 51 3.58 -8.73 -18.53
CA LEU A 51 4.58 -7.66 -18.71
C LEU A 51 4.29 -6.48 -17.78
N SER A 52 3.04 -6.01 -17.69
CA SER A 52 2.68 -4.85 -16.86
C SER A 52 2.81 -5.10 -15.36
N SER A 53 2.64 -6.34 -14.88
CA SER A 53 2.80 -6.70 -13.47
C SER A 53 4.26 -6.69 -13.01
N LYS A 54 5.22 -6.69 -13.95
CA LYS A 54 6.67 -6.83 -13.70
C LYS A 54 7.05 -8.14 -13.00
N ASP A 55 6.20 -9.16 -13.06
CA ASP A 55 6.54 -10.51 -12.63
C ASP A 55 6.61 -11.44 -13.84
N GLY A 56 7.67 -12.24 -13.96
CA GLY A 56 7.90 -13.12 -15.12
C GLY A 56 8.16 -12.42 -16.48
N TRP A 57 8.14 -11.08 -16.53
CA TRP A 57 8.30 -10.29 -17.77
C TRP A 57 9.64 -10.48 -18.48
N VAL A 58 10.70 -10.75 -17.71
CA VAL A 58 12.07 -10.91 -18.23
C VAL A 58 12.14 -12.08 -19.23
N GLN A 59 11.45 -13.19 -18.94
CA GLN A 59 11.42 -14.34 -19.84
C GLN A 59 10.70 -14.01 -21.16
N ILE A 60 9.57 -13.28 -21.09
CA ILE A 60 8.81 -12.85 -22.28
C ILE A 60 9.67 -11.93 -23.16
N MET A 61 10.42 -11.02 -22.52
CA MET A 61 11.34 -10.12 -23.21
C MET A 61 12.48 -10.89 -23.90
N TYR A 62 13.15 -11.82 -23.20
CA TYR A 62 14.22 -12.63 -23.80
C TYR A 62 13.69 -13.49 -24.95
N ASN A 63 12.55 -14.15 -24.78
CA ASN A 63 11.89 -14.89 -25.87
C ASN A 63 11.59 -13.99 -27.07
N GLY A 64 11.23 -12.72 -26.83
CA GLY A 64 10.99 -11.73 -27.88
C GLY A 64 12.26 -11.26 -28.60
N ILE A 65 13.38 -11.07 -27.88
CA ILE A 65 14.69 -10.70 -28.45
C ILE A 65 15.27 -11.85 -29.28
N ASP A 66 15.09 -13.09 -28.79
CA ASP A 66 15.61 -14.30 -29.43
C ASP A 66 14.75 -14.77 -30.61
N ALA A 67 13.54 -14.20 -30.78
CA ALA A 67 12.62 -14.51 -31.85
C ALA A 67 13.16 -14.08 -33.23
N VAL A 68 13.37 -15.06 -34.11
CA VAL A 68 13.90 -14.88 -35.47
C VAL A 68 12.76 -14.74 -36.47
N ASP A 69 12.17 -15.86 -36.87
CA ASP A 69 11.06 -15.92 -37.80
C ASP A 69 10.14 -17.10 -37.53
N VAL A 70 9.03 -17.17 -38.26
CA VAL A 70 8.10 -18.30 -38.17
C VAL A 70 8.82 -19.59 -38.57
N ASP A 71 8.61 -20.66 -37.80
CA ASP A 71 9.20 -22.00 -38.00
C ASP A 71 10.74 -22.06 -37.94
N VAL A 72 11.39 -21.04 -37.37
CA VAL A 72 12.84 -20.98 -37.15
C VAL A 72 13.16 -21.00 -35.65
N GLN A 73 14.14 -21.80 -35.23
CA GLN A 73 14.54 -21.89 -33.82
C GLN A 73 15.03 -20.52 -33.32
N PRO A 74 14.61 -20.08 -32.11
CA PRO A 74 15.10 -18.84 -31.51
C PRO A 74 16.62 -18.85 -31.40
N ARG A 75 17.24 -17.70 -31.69
CA ARG A 75 18.69 -17.51 -31.60
C ARG A 75 18.97 -16.43 -30.59
N LYS A 76 19.85 -16.73 -29.63
CA LYS A 76 20.20 -15.80 -28.56
C LYS A 76 20.66 -14.46 -29.14
N ASN A 77 20.06 -13.36 -28.67
CA ASN A 77 20.38 -11.99 -29.07
C ASN A 77 20.27 -11.75 -30.59
N TYR A 78 19.27 -12.33 -31.25
CA TYR A 78 19.08 -12.13 -32.69
C TYR A 78 18.77 -10.69 -33.05
N ASP A 79 17.87 -10.06 -32.29
CA ASP A 79 17.43 -8.68 -32.56
C ASP A 79 17.23 -7.91 -31.25
N GLU A 80 18.32 -7.34 -30.78
CA GLU A 80 18.36 -6.54 -29.56
C GLU A 80 17.54 -5.24 -29.67
N SER A 81 17.18 -4.78 -30.88
CA SER A 81 16.35 -3.57 -31.06
C SER A 81 14.95 -3.74 -30.47
N LYS A 82 14.45 -4.98 -30.40
CA LYS A 82 13.17 -5.32 -29.76
C LYS A 82 13.15 -5.03 -28.26
N LEU A 83 14.30 -4.90 -27.62
CA LEU A 83 14.41 -4.43 -26.23
C LEU A 83 13.73 -3.07 -26.07
N LEU A 84 13.87 -2.16 -27.04
CA LEU A 84 13.26 -0.83 -26.98
C LEU A 84 11.73 -0.92 -26.92
N TYR A 85 11.12 -1.88 -27.61
CA TYR A 85 9.68 -2.11 -27.53
C TYR A 85 9.25 -2.52 -26.12
N PHE A 86 9.91 -3.51 -25.52
CA PHE A 86 9.55 -3.97 -24.18
C PHE A 86 9.81 -2.91 -23.11
N ILE A 87 10.97 -2.25 -23.14
CA ILE A 87 11.32 -1.22 -22.16
C ILE A 87 10.42 0.00 -22.31
N SER A 88 10.15 0.49 -23.53
CA SER A 88 9.25 1.63 -23.73
C SER A 88 7.82 1.31 -23.28
N PHE A 89 7.31 0.11 -23.57
CA PHE A 89 6.01 -0.34 -23.09
C PHE A 89 5.94 -0.36 -21.56
N LEU A 90 6.95 -0.93 -20.88
CA LEU A 90 7.01 -1.01 -19.43
C LEU A 90 7.08 0.36 -18.77
N LEU A 91 7.88 1.28 -19.32
CA LEU A 91 8.00 2.64 -18.81
C LEU A 91 6.70 3.42 -19.01
N LEU A 92 6.12 3.36 -20.22
CA LEU A 92 4.91 4.09 -20.55
C LEU A 92 3.72 3.59 -19.72
N VAL A 93 3.42 2.30 -19.78
CA VAL A 93 2.28 1.72 -19.05
C VAL A 93 2.50 1.80 -17.54
N GLY A 94 3.73 1.54 -17.08
CA GLY A 94 4.07 1.67 -15.66
C GLY A 94 3.86 3.09 -15.13
N PHE A 95 4.27 4.11 -15.89
CA PHE A 95 4.06 5.51 -15.53
C PHE A 95 2.57 5.88 -15.51
N PHE A 96 1.81 5.49 -16.54
CA PHE A 96 0.37 5.78 -16.59
C PHE A 96 -0.40 5.10 -15.46
N VAL A 97 -0.14 3.81 -15.20
CA VAL A 97 -0.82 3.07 -14.13
C VAL A 97 -0.49 3.65 -12.76
N LEU A 98 0.77 3.99 -12.51
CA LEU A 98 1.18 4.60 -11.24
C LEU A 98 0.52 5.97 -11.05
N ASN A 99 0.55 6.83 -12.08
CA ASN A 99 -0.05 8.16 -11.99
C ASN A 99 -1.57 8.10 -11.84
N MET A 100 -2.24 7.18 -12.55
CA MET A 100 -3.67 6.96 -12.40
C MET A 100 -4.00 6.48 -10.97
N PHE A 101 -3.24 5.53 -10.46
CA PHE A 101 -3.42 4.99 -9.10
C PHE A 101 -3.23 6.09 -8.04
N VAL A 102 -2.12 6.82 -8.11
CA VAL A 102 -1.85 7.95 -7.21
C VAL A 102 -2.96 8.99 -7.32
N GLY A 103 -3.40 9.33 -8.54
CA GLY A 103 -4.51 10.27 -8.76
C GLY A 103 -5.78 9.85 -8.03
N VAL A 104 -6.22 8.60 -8.20
CA VAL A 104 -7.43 8.06 -7.56
C VAL A 104 -7.30 8.00 -6.03
N VAL A 105 -6.14 7.55 -5.52
CA VAL A 105 -5.90 7.46 -4.07
C VAL A 105 -5.90 8.84 -3.43
N VAL A 106 -5.21 9.81 -4.05
CA VAL A 106 -5.15 11.19 -3.57
C VAL A 106 -6.53 11.84 -3.60
N GLU A 107 -7.30 11.66 -4.68
CA GLU A 107 -8.67 12.18 -4.76
C GLU A 107 -9.56 11.60 -3.64
N ASN A 108 -9.52 10.29 -3.43
CA ASN A 108 -10.29 9.64 -2.36
C ASN A 108 -9.85 10.09 -0.96
N PHE A 109 -8.55 10.27 -0.76
CA PHE A 109 -8.02 10.80 0.50
C PHE A 109 -8.52 12.22 0.77
N HIS A 110 -8.50 13.10 -0.24
CA HIS A 110 -9.04 14.45 -0.11
C HIS A 110 -10.55 14.45 0.19
N LYS A 111 -11.33 13.57 -0.46
CA LYS A 111 -12.77 13.41 -0.18
C LYS A 111 -13.01 12.98 1.27
N CYS A 112 -12.33 11.95 1.72
CA CYS A 112 -12.45 11.43 3.09
C CYS A 112 -12.06 12.48 4.14
N ARG A 113 -10.95 13.21 3.91
CA ARG A 113 -10.54 14.30 4.79
C ARG A 113 -11.58 15.41 4.85
N ALA A 114 -12.16 15.82 3.72
CA ALA A 114 -13.18 16.86 3.68
C ALA A 114 -14.46 16.43 4.41
N GLU A 115 -14.86 15.16 4.28
CA GLU A 115 -16.00 14.58 5.00
C GLU A 115 -15.73 14.54 6.50
N GLN A 116 -14.57 14.05 6.92
CA GLN A 116 -14.16 14.00 8.33
C GLN A 116 -14.11 15.39 8.97
N GLU A 117 -13.60 16.40 8.27
CA GLU A 117 -13.60 17.79 8.76
C GLU A 117 -15.02 18.34 8.93
N ARG A 118 -15.95 18.00 8.03
CA ARG A 118 -17.37 18.38 8.14
C ARG A 118 -18.03 17.71 9.34
N GLU A 119 -17.84 16.40 9.49
CA GLU A 119 -18.36 15.64 10.63
C GLU A 119 -17.80 16.15 11.96
N GLU A 120 -16.50 16.45 12.01
CA GLU A 120 -15.89 16.94 13.25
C GLU A 120 -16.42 18.34 13.61
N LYS A 121 -16.60 19.22 12.61
CA LYS A 121 -17.24 20.53 12.80
C LYS A 121 -18.69 20.37 13.29
N ALA A 122 -19.47 19.46 12.71
CA ALA A 122 -20.82 19.16 13.15
C ALA A 122 -20.86 18.61 14.60
N ARG A 123 -19.96 17.68 14.93
CA ARG A 123 -19.83 17.12 16.28
C ARG A 123 -19.42 18.18 17.30
N ARG A 124 -18.47 19.06 16.94
CA ARG A 124 -17.99 20.15 17.80
C ARG A 124 -19.11 21.18 18.05
N THR A 125 -19.86 21.57 17.02
CA THR A 125 -20.99 22.51 17.15
C THR A 125 -22.12 21.90 17.98
N ALA A 126 -22.49 20.65 17.75
CA ALA A 126 -23.48 19.92 18.56
C ALA A 126 -23.04 19.80 20.03
N LYS A 127 -21.77 19.46 20.29
CA LYS A 127 -21.21 19.39 21.65
C LYS A 127 -21.23 20.76 22.34
N ARG A 128 -20.93 21.84 21.62
CA ARG A 128 -21.01 23.22 22.14
C ARG A 128 -22.44 23.60 22.47
N ALA A 129 -23.40 23.32 21.58
CA ALA A 129 -24.82 23.58 21.83
C ALA A 129 -25.33 22.85 23.09
N ARG A 130 -25.02 21.56 23.22
CA ARG A 130 -25.36 20.76 24.43
C ARG A 130 -24.74 21.33 25.71
N LYS A 131 -23.47 21.77 25.68
CA LYS A 131 -22.81 22.39 26.84
C LYS A 131 -23.45 23.73 27.23
N ILE A 132 -23.81 24.57 26.26
CA ILE A 132 -24.48 25.85 26.52
C ILE A 132 -25.84 25.60 27.17
N GLU A 133 -26.60 24.64 26.66
CA GLU A 133 -27.90 24.27 27.23
C GLU A 133 -27.76 23.70 28.65
N ALA A 134 -26.81 22.79 28.89
CA ALA A 134 -26.54 22.24 30.22
C ALA A 134 -26.10 23.31 31.22
N LYS A 135 -25.25 24.26 30.80
CA LYS A 135 -24.85 25.41 31.65
C LYS A 135 -26.04 26.31 31.96
N ARG A 136 -26.90 26.60 30.97
CA ARG A 136 -28.16 27.35 31.18
C ARG A 136 -29.07 26.68 32.20
N ARG A 137 -29.20 25.34 32.15
CA ARG A 137 -29.97 24.57 33.14
C ARG A 137 -29.34 24.68 34.54
N ARG A 138 -28.03 24.45 34.67
CA ARG A 138 -27.33 24.54 35.97
C ARG A 138 -27.32 25.92 36.59
N MET A 139 -27.22 27.00 35.82
CA MET A 139 -27.27 28.36 36.38
C MET A 139 -28.64 28.71 36.97
N ARG A 140 -29.71 27.97 36.61
CA ARG A 140 -31.03 28.12 37.25
C ARG A 140 -31.12 27.37 38.58
N GLU A 141 -30.24 26.42 38.85
CA GLU A 141 -30.21 25.66 40.11
C GLU A 141 -29.29 26.37 41.11
N LEU A 142 -29.77 26.56 42.35
CA LEU A 142 -28.97 27.12 43.42
C LEU A 142 -27.81 26.13 43.76
N PRO A 143 -26.56 26.59 43.88
CA PRO A 143 -25.45 25.70 44.22
C PRO A 143 -25.69 24.99 45.55
N TYR A 144 -25.53 23.67 45.59
CA TYR A 144 -25.84 22.82 46.75
C TYR A 144 -25.14 23.25 48.07
N TYR A 145 -23.93 23.78 47.97
CA TYR A 145 -23.15 24.29 49.11
C TYR A 145 -23.59 25.68 49.60
N ALA A 146 -24.60 26.31 48.98
CA ALA A 146 -25.13 27.62 49.38
C ALA A 146 -25.61 27.62 50.84
N HIS A 147 -26.08 26.48 51.34
CA HIS A 147 -26.59 26.31 52.71
C HIS A 147 -25.56 25.75 53.71
N PHE A 148 -24.28 25.62 53.35
CA PHE A 148 -23.25 25.06 54.23
C PHE A 148 -22.77 26.03 55.31
N SER A 149 -22.37 25.48 56.46
CA SER A 149 -21.72 26.22 57.54
C SER A 149 -20.32 26.73 57.13
N PRO A 150 -19.80 27.80 57.75
CA PRO A 150 -18.56 28.46 57.31
C PRO A 150 -17.32 27.55 57.34
N TRP A 151 -17.21 26.66 58.35
CA TRP A 151 -16.09 25.72 58.47
C TRP A 151 -16.10 24.65 57.37
N ARG A 152 -17.28 24.06 57.10
CA ARG A 152 -17.45 23.06 56.04
C ARG A 152 -17.21 23.65 54.65
N ARG A 153 -17.58 24.92 54.44
CA ARG A 153 -17.31 25.65 53.19
C ARG A 153 -15.82 25.87 52.97
N LYS A 154 -15.07 26.30 53.99
CA LYS A 154 -13.60 26.45 53.89
C LYS A 154 -12.89 25.15 53.54
N LEU A 155 -13.24 24.04 54.20
CA LEU A 155 -12.65 22.73 53.89
C LEU A 155 -12.96 22.29 52.45
N HIS A 156 -14.20 22.49 52.01
CA HIS A 156 -14.61 22.23 50.64
C HIS A 156 -13.81 23.08 49.63
N ASP A 157 -13.59 24.36 49.91
CA ASP A 157 -12.84 25.27 49.03
C ASP A 157 -11.35 24.88 48.96
N VAL A 158 -10.77 24.37 50.05
CA VAL A 158 -9.39 23.84 50.07
C VAL A 158 -9.28 22.55 49.26
N CYS A 159 -10.20 21.59 49.47
CA CYS A 159 -10.18 20.31 48.76
C CYS A 159 -10.47 20.45 47.25
N ASN A 160 -11.21 21.49 46.84
CA ASN A 160 -11.55 21.74 45.43
C ASN A 160 -10.59 22.77 44.78
N SER A 161 -9.48 23.09 45.44
CA SER A 161 -8.50 24.05 44.95
C SER A 161 -7.53 23.38 43.96
N LYS A 162 -7.17 24.12 42.90
CA LYS A 162 -6.21 23.64 41.89
C LYS A 162 -4.81 23.32 42.45
N TYR A 163 -4.46 23.94 43.59
CA TYR A 163 -3.17 23.72 44.23
C TYR A 163 -3.08 22.33 44.87
N PHE A 164 -4.17 21.85 45.48
CA PHE A 164 -4.23 20.51 46.06
C PHE A 164 -4.09 19.42 44.98
N ASP A 165 -4.77 19.59 43.84
CA ASP A 165 -4.66 18.68 42.70
C ASP A 165 -3.23 18.63 42.13
N LEU A 166 -2.54 19.78 42.07
CA LEU A 166 -1.15 19.86 41.59
C LEU A 166 -0.18 19.12 42.53
N ILE A 167 -0.43 19.17 43.85
CA ILE A 167 0.34 18.43 44.85
C ILE A 167 0.15 16.92 44.66
N ILE A 168 -1.10 16.45 44.49
CA ILE A 168 -1.37 15.02 44.24
C ILE A 168 -0.69 14.55 42.95
N ALA A 169 -0.79 15.34 41.87
CA ALA A 169 -0.14 15.02 40.60
C ALA A 169 1.39 14.94 40.72
N ALA A 170 1.99 15.84 41.50
CA ALA A 170 3.43 15.82 41.77
C ALA A 170 3.87 14.57 42.54
N VAL A 171 3.07 14.12 43.53
CA VAL A 171 3.36 12.90 44.30
C VAL A 171 3.26 11.65 43.42
N ILE A 172 2.24 11.55 42.56
CA ILE A 172 2.10 10.44 41.60
C ILE A 172 3.26 10.45 40.61
N GLY A 173 3.60 11.63 40.05
CA GLY A 173 4.72 11.79 39.14
C GLY A 173 6.06 11.39 39.76
N LEU A 174 6.29 11.80 41.01
CA LEU A 174 7.48 11.42 41.77
C LEU A 174 7.55 9.90 41.91
N ASN A 175 6.46 9.25 42.31
CA ASN A 175 6.40 7.80 42.46
C ASN A 175 6.70 7.04 41.15
N VAL A 176 6.18 7.52 40.02
CA VAL A 176 6.47 6.94 38.70
C VAL A 176 7.94 7.12 38.33
N VAL A 177 8.53 8.28 38.64
CA VAL A 177 9.97 8.51 38.42
C VAL A 177 10.80 7.56 39.27
N THR A 178 10.46 7.37 40.55
CA THR A 178 11.17 6.41 41.42
C THR A 178 11.12 4.99 40.84
N MET A 179 9.95 4.54 40.40
CA MET A 179 9.80 3.22 39.76
C MET A 179 10.56 3.13 38.43
N SER A 180 10.70 4.22 37.68
CA SER A 180 11.44 4.24 36.41
C SER A 180 12.96 4.27 36.56
N LEU A 181 13.46 4.64 37.73
CA LEU A 181 14.89 4.71 38.04
C LEU A 181 15.45 3.38 38.56
N GLU A 182 14.58 2.39 38.79
CA GLU A 182 15.02 1.02 39.08
C GLU A 182 15.64 0.39 37.82
N PHE A 183 16.92 0.03 37.90
CA PHE A 183 17.64 -0.65 36.83
C PHE A 183 18.18 -2.00 37.30
N TYR A 184 18.36 -2.91 36.34
CA TYR A 184 18.83 -4.26 36.62
C TYR A 184 20.28 -4.24 37.15
N LEU A 185 20.50 -4.86 38.32
CA LEU A 185 21.75 -4.85 39.13
C LEU A 185 21.99 -3.58 39.97
N MET A 186 20.97 -3.01 40.59
CA MET A 186 21.17 -1.98 41.63
C MET A 186 21.80 -2.61 42.90
N PRO A 187 22.94 -2.10 43.41
CA PRO A 187 23.52 -2.60 44.66
C PRO A 187 22.60 -2.27 45.85
N GLN A 188 22.46 -3.22 46.76
CA GLN A 188 21.65 -3.11 47.99
C GLN A 188 22.25 -2.14 49.00
#